data_AF-A0A6B8RR14-F1
#
_entry.id   AF-A0A6B8RR14-F1
#
_cell.length_a   1.000
_cell.length_b   1.000
_cell.length_c   1.000
_cell.angle_alpha   90.00
_cell.angle_beta   90.00
_cell.angle_gamma   90.00
#
_symmetry.space_group_name_H-M   'P 1'
#
loop_
_entity.id
_entity.type
_entity.pdbx_description
1 polymer ?
#
loop_
_entity_poly.entity_id
_entity_poly.type
_entity_poly.pdbx_seq_one_letter_code
_entity_poly.pdbx_strand_id
1 'polypeptide(L)'
;MSAEEKTRITVDIFGTNYKLVGRSSVSYMKMVASHVNDQMYHISNALPQLESSKIAVLASVNIADEFFKLRKEMEQLQGEGQKSIDLEEKYRKSVQQFAELEQVNKSWQEKQLNADEQSVQQQMALQGLQMELQAAQQQHQAQQEYLHNVEQQLIQAKNEQIRQREASEEHQQQLTSSELAEQQRLQEENAELRNELEQERARYSNQQSDDQDLVQEHKKLTVEYEKLKKEYNEWIQLVMEKEDPS
;
A
#
# COMPACT_ATOMS: atom_id res chain seq x y z
N MET A 1 44.70 52.36 75.60
CA MET A 1 43.81 52.06 76.74
C MET A 1 42.55 52.89 76.56
N SER A 2 41.49 52.34 75.96
CA SER A 2 40.23 53.08 75.77
C SER A 2 39.44 53.05 77.07
N ALA A 3 39.54 54.14 77.84
CA ALA A 3 38.61 54.41 78.92
C ALA A 3 37.25 54.66 78.28
N GLU A 4 36.35 53.68 78.33
CA GLU A 4 34.95 53.86 77.93
C GLU A 4 34.40 55.14 78.60
N GLU A 5 33.89 56.08 77.82
CA GLU A 5 33.35 57.35 78.31
C GLU A 5 32.15 57.09 79.23
N LYS A 6 32.43 57.01 80.54
CA LYS A 6 31.42 56.84 81.57
C LYS A 6 30.77 58.19 81.84
N THR A 7 29.50 58.31 81.46
CA THR A 7 28.71 59.50 81.73
C THR A 7 28.26 59.48 83.19
N ARG A 8 28.48 60.59 83.90
CA ARG A 8 28.09 60.76 85.31
C ARG A 8 27.04 61.84 85.42
N ILE A 9 25.91 61.52 86.04
CA ILE A 9 24.80 62.47 86.24
C ILE A 9 24.28 62.39 87.67
N THR A 10 23.80 63.50 88.20
CA THR A 10 23.05 63.51 89.46
C THR A 10 21.58 63.65 89.14
N VAL A 11 20.74 62.78 89.68
CA VAL A 11 19.29 62.74 89.49
C VAL A 11 18.61 62.69 90.85
N ASP A 12 17.41 63.26 90.95
CA ASP A 12 16.54 63.16 92.12
C ASP A 12 15.54 62.02 91.90
N ILE A 13 15.48 61.07 92.84
CA ILE A 13 14.51 59.99 92.85
C ILE A 13 13.88 59.96 94.23
N PHE A 14 12.57 60.21 94.28
CA PHE A 14 11.75 60.19 95.49
C PHE A 14 12.30 61.08 96.61
N GLY A 15 12.78 62.28 96.24
CA GLY A 15 13.32 63.28 97.16
C GLY A 15 14.77 63.05 97.60
N THR A 16 15.45 62.05 97.02
CA THR A 16 16.85 61.73 97.32
C THR A 16 17.71 61.87 96.06
N ASN A 17 18.81 62.61 96.18
CA ASN A 17 19.76 62.81 95.09
C ASN A 17 20.72 61.62 94.95
N TYR A 18 20.69 60.94 93.81
CA TYR A 18 21.58 59.84 93.45
C TYR A 18 22.56 60.24 92.34
N LYS A 19 23.82 59.83 92.47
CA LYS A 19 24.84 59.97 91.41
C LYS A 19 24.89 58.69 90.58
N LEU A 20 24.33 58.73 89.37
CA LEU A 20 24.33 57.62 88.43
C LEU A 20 25.57 57.68 87.53
N VAL A 21 26.15 56.50 87.29
CA VAL A 21 27.27 56.32 86.36
C VAL A 21 26.89 55.24 85.36
N GLY A 22 26.86 55.59 84.08
CA GLY A 22 26.43 54.68 83.02
C GLY A 22 27.18 54.92 81.71
N ARG A 23 27.01 53.96 80.78
CA ARG A 23 27.54 54.04 79.41
C ARG A 23 26.51 54.59 78.41
N SER A 24 25.29 54.86 78.88
CA SER A 24 24.18 55.39 78.08
C SER A 24 24.20 56.92 78.06
N SER A 25 23.44 57.53 77.15
CA SER A 25 23.31 58.98 77.06
C SER A 25 22.71 59.61 78.33
N VAL A 26 23.08 60.87 78.61
CA VAL A 26 22.52 61.66 79.72
C VAL A 26 20.99 61.69 79.68
N SER A 27 20.39 61.84 78.48
CA SER A 27 18.94 61.90 78.30
C SER A 27 18.26 60.58 78.68
N TYR A 28 18.82 59.44 78.24
CA TYR A 28 18.29 58.12 78.57
C TYR A 28 18.35 57.83 80.07
N MET A 29 19.48 58.15 80.72
CA MET A 29 19.62 57.94 82.17
C MET A 29 18.67 58.82 82.99
N LYS A 30 18.41 60.07 82.57
CA LYS A 30 17.37 60.92 83.17
C LYS A 30 15.97 60.34 82.99
N MET A 31 15.66 59.81 81.81
CA MET A 31 14.38 59.17 81.53
C MET A 31 14.15 57.92 82.39
N VAL A 32 15.17 57.06 82.54
CA VAL A 32 15.10 55.89 83.44
C VAL A 32 14.88 56.32 84.89
N ALA A 33 15.60 57.33 85.35
CA ALA A 33 15.43 57.87 86.70
C ALA A 33 14.02 58.46 86.92
N SER A 34 13.49 59.19 85.93
CA SER A 34 12.10 59.69 85.95
C SER A 34 11.10 58.55 86.04
N HIS A 35 11.27 57.49 85.26
CA HIS A 35 10.35 56.36 85.26
C HIS A 35 10.33 55.62 86.60
N VAL A 36 11.50 55.41 87.22
CA VAL A 36 11.59 54.84 88.58
C VAL A 36 10.92 55.76 89.60
N ASN A 37 11.17 57.06 89.50
CA ASN A 37 10.57 58.07 90.37
C ASN A 37 9.03 58.07 90.27
N ASP A 38 8.48 58.03 89.07
CA ASP A 38 7.04 58.00 88.82
C ASP A 38 6.39 56.72 89.39
N GLN A 39 7.04 55.57 89.24
CA GLN A 39 6.59 54.30 89.83
C GLN A 39 6.61 54.34 91.36
N MET A 40 7.64 54.93 91.97
CA MET A 40 7.70 55.11 93.42
C MET A 40 6.60 56.06 93.93
N TYR A 41 6.34 57.16 93.24
CA TYR A 41 5.23 58.07 93.58
C TYR A 41 3.86 57.40 93.40
N HIS A 42 3.66 56.62 92.33
CA HIS A 42 2.43 55.87 92.11
C HIS A 42 2.13 54.89 93.24
N ILE A 43 3.13 54.13 93.69
CA ILE A 43 3.00 53.19 94.82
C ILE A 43 2.81 53.94 96.14
N SER A 44 3.54 55.03 96.36
CA SER A 44 3.41 55.87 97.56
C SER A 44 2.01 56.48 97.68
N ASN A 45 1.38 56.86 96.57
CA ASN A 45 0.02 57.39 96.55
C ASN A 45 -1.02 56.31 96.86
N ALA A 46 -0.79 55.08 96.39
CA ALA A 46 -1.67 53.94 96.66
C ALA A 46 -1.52 53.39 98.09
N LEU A 47 -0.32 53.45 98.66
CA LEU A 47 0.03 52.88 99.97
C LEU A 47 0.88 53.84 100.82
N PRO A 48 0.29 54.91 101.37
CA PRO A 48 1.02 55.99 102.04
C PRO A 48 1.66 55.61 103.39
N GLN A 49 1.33 54.44 103.95
CA GLN A 49 1.82 53.97 105.24
C GLN A 49 3.10 53.12 105.14
N LEU A 50 3.66 52.92 103.94
CA LEU A 50 4.88 52.13 103.76
C LEU A 50 6.15 53.00 103.83
N GLU A 51 7.21 52.40 104.38
CA GLU A 51 8.57 52.95 104.36
C GLU A 51 9.09 53.10 102.93
N SER A 52 9.88 54.16 102.69
CA SER A 52 10.47 54.48 101.37
C SER A 52 11.29 53.33 100.78
N SER A 53 11.96 52.54 101.63
CA SER A 53 12.70 51.33 101.22
C SER A 53 11.80 50.23 100.67
N LYS A 54 10.61 50.02 101.26
CA LYS A 54 9.63 49.03 100.78
C LYS A 54 8.95 49.52 99.50
N ILE A 55 8.69 50.82 99.38
CA ILE A 55 8.18 51.46 98.15
C ILE A 55 9.18 51.26 97.00
N ALA A 56 10.47 51.49 97.25
CA ALA A 56 11.52 51.28 96.25
C ALA A 56 11.61 49.81 95.78
N VAL A 57 11.50 48.85 96.70
CA VAL A 57 11.48 47.42 96.36
C VAL A 57 10.24 47.06 95.53
N LEU A 58 9.05 47.55 95.90
CA LEU A 58 7.83 47.32 95.13
C LEU A 58 7.89 47.97 93.74
N ALA A 59 8.44 49.17 93.63
CA ALA A 59 8.67 49.84 92.34
C ALA A 59 9.63 49.03 91.47
N SER A 60 10.70 48.50 92.06
CA SER A 60 11.67 47.64 91.37
C SER A 60 11.04 46.33 90.89
N VAL A 61 10.18 45.72 91.71
CA VAL A 61 9.45 44.49 91.34
C VAL A 61 8.45 44.77 90.21
N ASN A 62 7.73 45.89 90.26
CA ASN A 62 6.78 46.26 89.22
C ASN A 62 7.50 46.51 87.88
N ILE A 63 8.61 47.26 87.89
CA ILE A 63 9.43 47.50 86.69
C ILE A 63 10.02 46.20 86.14
N ALA A 64 10.46 45.29 87.02
CA ALA A 64 10.95 43.98 86.60
C ALA A 64 9.84 43.13 85.96
N ASP A 65 8.63 43.15 86.53
CA ASP A 65 7.46 42.46 85.99
C ASP A 65 7.06 43.04 84.60
N GLU A 66 7.02 44.37 84.46
CA GLU A 66 6.81 45.04 83.17
C GLU A 66 7.87 44.63 82.14
N PHE A 67 9.15 44.61 82.51
CA PHE A 67 10.24 44.18 81.64
C PHE A 67 10.09 42.71 81.18
N PHE A 68 9.76 41.78 82.10
CA PHE A 68 9.56 40.38 81.74
C PHE A 68 8.34 40.18 80.84
N LYS A 69 7.26 40.94 81.04
CA LYS A 69 6.09 40.93 80.14
C LYS A 69 6.45 41.42 78.74
N LEU A 70 7.12 42.58 78.63
CA LEU A 70 7.57 43.12 77.35
C LEU A 70 8.52 42.17 76.62
N ARG A 71 9.45 41.54 77.35
CA ARG A 71 10.38 40.56 76.77
C ARG A 71 9.63 39.34 76.22
N LYS A 72 8.64 38.82 76.96
CA LYS A 72 7.81 37.69 76.50
C LYS A 72 7.02 38.06 75.25
N GLU A 73 6.46 39.26 75.18
CA GLU A 73 5.74 39.76 74.00
C GLU A 73 6.68 39.91 72.80
N MET A 74 7.90 40.43 72.99
CA MET A 74 8.91 40.49 71.95
C MET A 74 9.33 39.11 71.45
N GLU A 75 9.54 38.14 72.35
CA GLU A 75 9.85 36.75 71.97
C GLU A 75 8.67 36.12 71.20
N GLN A 76 7.43 36.42 71.55
CA GLN A 76 6.24 35.98 70.81
C GLN A 76 6.16 36.60 69.41
N LEU A 77 6.32 37.93 69.30
CA LEU A 77 6.30 38.65 68.02
C LEU A 77 7.41 38.18 67.09
N GLN A 78 8.62 37.92 67.62
CA GLN A 78 9.71 37.33 66.84
C GLN A 78 9.39 35.91 66.37
N GLY A 79 8.77 35.10 67.23
CA GLY A 79 8.31 33.76 66.86
C GLY A 79 7.23 33.78 65.76
N GLU A 80 6.31 34.74 65.81
CA GLU A 80 5.29 34.95 64.77
C GLU A 80 5.89 35.43 63.46
N GLY A 81 6.83 36.38 63.50
CA GLY A 81 7.58 36.83 62.33
C GLY A 81 8.33 35.68 61.66
N GLN A 82 8.97 34.81 62.45
CA GLN A 82 9.67 33.65 61.92
C GLN A 82 8.72 32.63 61.27
N LYS A 83 7.53 32.41 61.86
CA LYS A 83 6.49 31.57 61.26
C LYS A 83 5.97 32.15 59.95
N SER A 84 5.81 33.47 59.87
CA SER A 84 5.40 34.15 58.63
C SER A 84 6.44 33.94 57.52
N ILE A 85 7.73 34.07 57.83
CA ILE A 85 8.82 33.85 56.86
C ILE A 85 8.85 32.39 56.38
N ASP A 86 8.72 31.43 57.30
CA ASP A 86 8.69 30.00 56.94
C ASP A 86 7.46 29.65 56.08
N LEU A 87 6.31 30.26 56.38
CA LEU A 87 5.10 30.08 55.59
C LEU A 87 5.24 30.68 54.18
N GLU A 88 5.82 31.88 54.07
CA GLU A 88 6.12 32.53 52.80
C GLU A 88 7.06 31.65 51.94
N GLU A 89 8.09 31.07 52.54
CA GLU A 89 9.02 30.19 51.84
C GLU A 89 8.34 28.91 51.33
N LYS A 90 7.47 28.31 52.15
CA LYS A 90 6.64 27.15 51.73
C LYS A 90 5.70 27.52 50.59
N TYR A 91 5.04 28.68 50.68
CA TYR A 91 4.16 29.15 49.63
C TYR A 91 4.93 29.37 48.33
N ARG A 92 6.11 30.00 48.39
CA ARG A 92 6.99 30.19 47.24
C ARG A 92 7.37 28.86 46.59
N LYS A 93 7.77 27.86 47.38
CA LYS A 93 8.11 26.52 46.87
C LYS A 93 6.90 25.85 46.21
N SER A 94 5.72 25.96 46.81
CA SER A 94 4.49 25.41 46.25
C SER A 94 4.13 26.08 44.91
N VAL A 95 4.22 27.41 44.83
CA VAL A 95 3.98 28.14 43.57
C VAL A 95 4.99 27.74 42.49
N GLN A 96 6.27 27.57 42.83
CA GLN A 96 7.28 27.09 41.90
C GLN A 96 6.95 25.68 41.38
N GLN A 97 6.55 24.76 42.26
CA GLN A 97 6.12 23.41 41.87
C GLN A 97 4.88 23.44 40.98
N PHE A 98 3.90 24.31 41.26
CA PHE A 98 2.73 24.47 40.40
C PHE A 98 3.11 24.98 39.00
N ALA A 99 4.03 25.95 38.90
CA ALA A 99 4.50 26.45 37.62
C ALA A 99 5.25 25.36 36.82
N GLU A 100 6.09 24.56 37.49
CA GLU A 100 6.78 23.42 36.85
C GLU A 100 5.78 22.36 36.36
N LEU A 101 4.79 22.01 37.18
CA LEU A 101 3.75 21.07 36.80
C LEU A 101 2.92 21.57 35.62
N GLU A 102 2.60 22.85 35.58
CA GLU A 102 1.87 23.46 34.46
C GLU A 102 2.67 23.38 33.15
N GLN A 103 3.98 23.66 33.20
CA GLN A 103 4.85 23.49 32.02
C GLN A 103 4.93 22.04 31.57
N VAL A 104 5.10 21.09 32.50
CA VAL A 104 5.12 19.66 32.19
C VAL A 104 3.79 19.23 31.57
N ASN A 105 2.66 19.65 32.15
CA ASN A 105 1.34 19.33 31.63
C ASN A 105 1.14 19.89 30.21
N LYS A 106 1.56 21.13 29.95
CA LYS A 106 1.54 21.71 28.61
C LYS A 106 2.39 20.92 27.63
N SER A 107 3.61 20.51 28.01
CA SER A 107 4.48 19.71 27.16
C SER A 107 3.90 18.32 26.86
N TRP A 108 3.17 17.72 27.82
CA TRP A 108 2.46 16.45 27.62
C TRP A 108 1.28 16.61 26.68
N GLN A 109 0.51 17.70 26.82
CA GLN A 109 -0.59 18.02 25.91
C GLN A 109 -0.09 18.23 24.47
N GLU A 110 1.01 18.97 24.28
CA GLU A 110 1.63 19.15 22.96
C GLU A 110 2.12 17.82 22.36
N LYS A 111 2.77 16.96 23.17
CA LYS A 111 3.17 15.62 22.72
C LYS A 111 1.98 14.76 22.33
N GLN A 112 0.89 14.82 23.09
CA GLN A 112 -0.32 14.05 22.82
C GLN A 112 -0.99 14.54 21.53
N LEU A 113 -1.11 15.85 21.34
CA LEU A 113 -1.62 16.44 20.10
C LEU A 113 -0.76 16.03 18.89
N ASN A 114 0.57 16.12 19.00
CA ASN A 114 1.48 15.71 17.94
C ASN A 114 1.36 14.21 17.62
N ALA A 115 1.19 13.37 18.64
CA ALA A 115 0.97 11.93 18.46
C ALA A 115 -0.36 11.65 17.78
N ASP A 116 -1.43 12.37 18.16
CA ASP A 116 -2.74 12.27 17.53
C ASP A 116 -2.68 12.73 16.06
N GLU A 117 -2.03 13.86 15.77
CA GLU A 117 -1.80 14.33 14.39
C GLU A 117 -1.02 13.32 13.55
N GLN A 118 0.05 12.74 14.10
CA GLN A 118 0.81 11.69 13.42
C GLN A 118 -0.04 10.44 13.16
N SER A 119 -0.88 10.04 14.12
CA SER A 119 -1.77 8.89 13.95
C SER A 119 -2.79 9.12 12.83
N VAL A 120 -3.38 10.32 12.76
CA VAL A 120 -4.31 10.72 11.70
C VAL A 120 -3.60 10.75 10.35
N GLN A 121 -2.39 11.33 10.28
CA GLN A 121 -1.60 11.34 9.05
C GLN A 121 -1.27 9.92 8.57
N GLN A 122 -0.86 9.02 9.48
CA GLN A 122 -0.61 7.63 9.15
C GLN A 122 -1.88 6.92 8.67
N GLN A 123 -3.02 7.17 9.31
CA GLN A 123 -4.30 6.57 8.93
C GLN A 123 -4.76 7.07 7.55
N MET A 124 -4.61 8.36 7.25
CA MET A 124 -4.89 8.93 5.93
C MET A 124 -3.95 8.36 4.86
N ALA A 125 -2.66 8.19 5.17
CA ALA A 125 -1.69 7.58 4.26
C ALA A 125 -2.02 6.11 3.97
N LEU A 126 -2.38 5.33 5.01
CA LEU A 126 -2.83 3.94 4.86
C LEU A 126 -4.12 3.86 4.03
N GLN A 127 -5.08 4.75 4.27
CA GLN A 127 -6.31 4.81 3.49
C GLN A 127 -6.02 5.15 2.02
N GLY A 128 -5.11 6.10 1.76
CA GLY A 128 -4.64 6.42 0.41
C GLY A 128 -4.03 5.22 -0.29
N LEU A 129 -3.10 4.53 0.37
CA LEU A 129 -2.46 3.32 -0.17
C LEU A 129 -3.48 2.20 -0.41
N GLN A 130 -4.47 2.05 0.47
CA GLN A 130 -5.52 1.06 0.31
C GLN A 130 -6.41 1.35 -0.91
N MET A 131 -6.73 2.63 -1.16
CA MET A 131 -7.44 3.04 -2.38
C MET A 131 -6.62 2.79 -3.64
N GLU A 132 -5.32 3.10 -3.63
CA GLU A 132 -4.42 2.79 -4.76
C GLU A 132 -4.32 1.29 -5.03
N LEU A 133 -4.15 0.48 -3.98
CA LEU A 133 -4.12 -0.97 -4.09
C LEU A 133 -5.43 -1.52 -4.66
N GLN A 134 -6.58 -1.03 -4.18
CA GLN A 134 -7.88 -1.43 -4.69
C GLN A 134 -8.05 -1.05 -6.17
N ALA A 135 -7.62 0.14 -6.57
CA ALA A 135 -7.65 0.56 -7.98
C ALA A 135 -6.75 -0.33 -8.85
N ALA A 136 -5.53 -0.63 -8.39
CA ALA A 136 -4.61 -1.52 -9.09
C ALA A 136 -5.17 -2.94 -9.21
N GLN A 137 -5.82 -3.45 -8.16
CA GLN A 137 -6.49 -4.76 -8.17
C GLN A 137 -7.64 -4.80 -9.19
N GLN A 138 -8.49 -3.76 -9.22
CA GLN A 138 -9.57 -3.66 -10.20
C GLN A 138 -9.03 -3.57 -11.63
N GLN A 139 -7.96 -2.80 -11.85
CA GLN A 139 -7.30 -2.74 -13.16
C GLN A 139 -6.74 -4.09 -13.58
N HIS A 140 -6.08 -4.80 -12.67
CA HIS A 140 -5.55 -6.13 -12.95
C HIS A 140 -6.67 -7.13 -13.25
N GLN A 141 -7.78 -7.11 -12.50
CA GLN A 141 -8.95 -7.94 -12.77
C GLN A 141 -9.53 -7.66 -14.17
N ALA A 142 -9.73 -6.38 -14.51
CA ALA A 142 -10.21 -5.99 -15.83
C ALA A 142 -9.25 -6.42 -16.96
N GLN A 143 -7.94 -6.33 -16.73
CA GLN A 143 -6.94 -6.83 -17.68
C GLN A 143 -7.00 -8.35 -17.83
N GLN A 144 -7.18 -9.10 -16.75
CA GLN A 144 -7.33 -10.56 -16.79
C GLN A 144 -8.59 -10.98 -17.55
N GLU A 145 -9.73 -10.31 -17.32
CA GLU A 145 -10.96 -10.56 -18.06
C GLU A 145 -10.81 -10.24 -19.55
N TYR A 146 -10.13 -9.13 -19.88
CA TYR A 146 -9.82 -8.79 -21.26
C TYR A 146 -8.94 -9.84 -21.94
N LEU A 147 -7.86 -10.27 -21.29
CA LEU A 147 -6.97 -11.33 -21.79
C LEU A 147 -7.74 -12.63 -22.02
N HIS A 148 -8.58 -13.02 -21.06
CA HIS A 148 -9.41 -14.22 -21.19
C HIS A 148 -10.35 -14.14 -22.40
N ASN A 149 -11.01 -13.00 -22.60
CA ASN A 149 -11.89 -12.80 -23.75
C ASN A 149 -11.13 -12.87 -25.09
N VAL A 150 -9.94 -12.27 -25.16
CA VAL A 150 -9.08 -12.35 -26.36
C VAL A 150 -8.62 -13.78 -26.63
N GLU A 151 -8.23 -14.53 -25.59
CA GLU A 151 -7.87 -15.95 -25.72
C GLU A 151 -9.05 -16.78 -26.26
N GLN A 152 -10.26 -16.57 -25.76
CA GLN A 152 -11.46 -17.24 -26.26
C GLN A 152 -11.73 -16.91 -27.73
N GLN A 153 -11.62 -15.63 -28.12
CA GLN A 153 -11.77 -15.23 -29.53
C GLN A 153 -10.71 -15.88 -30.42
N LEU A 154 -9.46 -15.98 -29.95
CA LEU A 154 -8.38 -16.61 -30.70
C LEU A 154 -8.62 -18.12 -30.88
N ILE A 155 -9.11 -18.80 -29.83
CA ILE A 155 -9.52 -20.21 -29.92
C ILE A 155 -10.66 -20.38 -30.93
N GLN A 156 -11.69 -19.53 -30.87
CA GLN A 156 -12.81 -19.57 -31.81
C GLN A 156 -12.34 -19.34 -33.25
N ALA A 157 -11.53 -18.32 -33.50
CA ALA A 157 -10.97 -18.03 -34.82
C ALA A 157 -10.09 -19.17 -35.34
N LYS A 158 -9.28 -19.79 -34.47
CA LYS A 158 -8.47 -20.96 -34.83
C LYS A 158 -9.32 -22.17 -35.19
N ASN A 159 -10.38 -22.45 -34.43
CA ASN A 159 -11.30 -23.53 -34.73
C ASN A 159 -12.06 -23.30 -36.04
N GLU A 160 -12.45 -22.06 -36.32
CA GLU A 160 -13.07 -21.68 -37.59
C GLU A 160 -12.11 -21.88 -38.77
N GLN A 161 -10.84 -21.48 -38.62
CA GLN A 161 -9.81 -21.77 -39.64
C GLN A 161 -9.60 -23.27 -39.87
N ILE A 162 -9.60 -24.07 -38.81
CA ILE A 162 -9.49 -25.54 -38.92
C ILE A 162 -10.69 -26.09 -39.71
N ARG A 163 -11.93 -25.69 -39.37
CA ARG A 163 -13.13 -26.12 -40.09
C ARG A 163 -13.11 -25.72 -41.57
N GLN A 164 -12.70 -24.50 -41.88
CA GLN A 164 -12.57 -24.03 -43.27
C GLN A 164 -11.54 -24.86 -44.04
N ARG A 165 -10.41 -25.19 -43.39
CA ARG A 165 -9.39 -26.05 -43.97
C ARG A 165 -9.91 -27.46 -44.20
N GLU A 166 -10.54 -28.08 -43.21
CA GLU A 166 -11.14 -29.42 -43.33
C GLU A 166 -12.19 -29.46 -44.45
N ALA A 167 -13.10 -28.48 -44.51
CA ALA A 167 -14.10 -28.39 -45.58
C ALA A 167 -13.46 -28.21 -46.97
N SER A 168 -12.38 -27.41 -47.07
CA SER A 168 -11.65 -27.25 -48.33
C SER A 168 -10.92 -28.53 -48.75
N GLU A 169 -10.36 -29.27 -47.79
CA GLU A 169 -9.69 -30.56 -48.03
C GLU A 169 -10.72 -31.62 -48.45
N GLU A 170 -11.88 -31.69 -47.80
CA GLU A 170 -13.00 -32.57 -48.19
C GLU A 170 -13.51 -32.23 -49.60
N HIS A 171 -13.72 -30.95 -49.91
CA HIS A 171 -14.15 -30.52 -51.24
C HIS A 171 -13.11 -30.91 -52.31
N GLN A 172 -11.82 -30.72 -52.01
CA GLN A 172 -10.74 -31.12 -52.91
C GLN A 172 -10.69 -32.65 -53.11
N GLN A 173 -10.94 -33.44 -52.06
CA GLN A 173 -11.01 -34.89 -52.15
C GLN A 173 -12.21 -35.36 -52.98
N GLN A 174 -13.38 -34.71 -52.82
CA GLN A 174 -14.56 -35.00 -53.63
C GLN A 174 -14.32 -34.64 -55.10
N LEU A 175 -13.71 -33.49 -55.36
CA LEU A 175 -13.38 -33.07 -56.73
C LEU A 175 -12.41 -34.06 -57.39
N THR A 176 -11.30 -34.39 -56.71
CA THR A 176 -10.30 -35.33 -57.26
C THR A 176 -10.86 -36.75 -57.45
N SER A 177 -11.73 -37.23 -56.55
CA SER A 177 -12.39 -38.53 -56.72
C SER A 177 -13.42 -38.53 -57.86
N SER A 178 -14.16 -37.43 -58.04
CA SER A 178 -15.07 -37.24 -59.18
C SER A 178 -14.29 -37.17 -60.50
N GLU A 179 -13.21 -36.39 -60.56
CA GLU A 179 -12.32 -36.28 -61.73
C GLU A 179 -11.71 -37.64 -62.10
N LEU A 180 -11.27 -38.43 -61.11
CA LEU A 180 -10.73 -39.77 -61.34
C LEU A 180 -11.81 -40.72 -61.86
N ALA A 181 -13.02 -40.67 -61.31
CA ALA A 181 -14.14 -41.50 -61.77
C ALA A 181 -14.54 -41.14 -63.21
N GLU A 182 -14.54 -39.85 -63.57
CA GLU A 182 -14.79 -39.40 -64.94
C GLU A 182 -13.67 -39.86 -65.89
N GLN A 183 -12.40 -39.75 -65.49
CA GLN A 183 -11.28 -40.28 -66.27
C GLN A 183 -11.38 -41.80 -66.47
N GLN A 184 -11.76 -42.55 -65.45
CA GLN A 184 -11.96 -44.00 -65.56
C GLN A 184 -13.10 -44.33 -66.54
N ARG A 185 -14.24 -43.65 -66.45
CA ARG A 185 -15.34 -43.82 -67.41
C ARG A 185 -14.92 -43.52 -68.83
N LEU A 186 -14.20 -42.42 -69.05
CA LEU A 186 -13.67 -42.07 -70.38
C LEU A 186 -12.66 -43.11 -70.87
N GLN A 187 -11.83 -43.68 -69.98
CA GLN A 187 -10.90 -44.75 -70.34
C GLN A 187 -11.62 -46.04 -70.74
N GLU A 188 -12.68 -46.41 -70.00
CA GLU A 188 -13.53 -47.55 -70.31
C GLU A 188 -14.25 -47.35 -71.65
N GLU A 189 -14.90 -46.20 -71.87
CA GLU A 189 -15.55 -45.85 -73.13
C GLU A 189 -14.55 -45.86 -74.31
N ASN A 190 -13.35 -45.29 -74.12
CA ASN A 190 -12.30 -45.35 -75.14
C ASN A 190 -11.81 -46.79 -75.38
N ALA A 191 -11.77 -47.66 -74.37
CA ALA A 191 -11.40 -49.06 -74.53
C ALA A 191 -12.48 -49.85 -75.27
N GLU A 192 -13.76 -49.58 -74.98
CA GLU A 192 -14.91 -50.12 -75.70
C GLU A 192 -14.88 -49.70 -77.17
N LEU A 193 -14.75 -48.41 -77.45
CA LEU A 193 -14.62 -47.87 -78.81
C LEU A 193 -13.41 -48.46 -79.56
N ARG A 194 -12.28 -48.68 -78.87
CA ARG A 194 -11.11 -49.35 -79.47
C ARG A 194 -11.42 -50.79 -79.83
N ASN A 195 -12.12 -51.53 -78.98
CA ASN A 195 -12.52 -52.91 -79.24
C ASN A 195 -13.53 -52.97 -80.39
N GLU A 196 -14.53 -52.09 -80.42
CA GLU A 196 -15.46 -51.98 -81.55
C GLU A 196 -14.73 -51.67 -82.86
N LEU A 197 -13.79 -50.73 -82.85
CA LEU A 197 -12.96 -50.41 -84.02
C LEU A 197 -12.11 -51.60 -84.44
N GLU A 198 -11.57 -52.37 -83.51
CA GLU A 198 -10.79 -53.58 -83.79
C GLU A 198 -11.67 -54.69 -84.37
N GLN A 199 -12.88 -54.87 -83.87
CA GLN A 199 -13.87 -55.80 -84.43
C GLN A 199 -14.28 -55.38 -85.84
N GLU A 200 -14.53 -54.09 -86.08
CA GLU A 200 -14.78 -53.57 -87.43
C GLU A 200 -13.59 -53.82 -88.34
N ARG A 201 -12.36 -53.51 -87.91
CA ARG A 201 -11.14 -53.79 -88.67
C ARG A 201 -10.98 -55.28 -88.99
N ALA A 202 -11.29 -56.15 -88.04
CA ALA A 202 -11.27 -57.60 -88.25
C ALA A 202 -12.34 -58.05 -89.26
N ARG A 203 -13.55 -57.48 -89.20
CA ARG A 203 -14.60 -57.70 -90.21
C ARG A 203 -14.15 -57.25 -91.60
N TYR A 204 -13.58 -56.05 -91.72
CA TYR A 204 -13.04 -55.54 -92.97
C TYR A 204 -11.89 -56.42 -93.49
N SER A 205 -11.00 -56.90 -92.60
CA SER A 205 -9.91 -57.80 -92.97
C SER A 205 -10.40 -59.18 -93.44
N ASN A 206 -11.39 -59.75 -92.77
CA ASN A 206 -12.01 -61.01 -93.20
C ASN A 206 -12.72 -60.83 -94.53
N GLN A 207 -13.46 -59.73 -94.71
CA GLN A 207 -14.09 -59.42 -95.99
C GLN A 207 -13.06 -59.23 -97.12
N GLN A 208 -11.91 -58.60 -96.84
CA GLN A 208 -10.80 -58.54 -97.81
C GLN A 208 -10.17 -59.91 -98.11
N SER A 209 -10.07 -60.80 -97.11
CA SER A 209 -9.59 -62.17 -97.31
C SER A 209 -10.58 -62.97 -98.14
N ASP A 210 -11.88 -62.89 -97.83
CA ASP A 210 -12.96 -63.53 -98.57
C ASP A 210 -13.00 -63.00 -100.02
N ASP A 211 -12.84 -61.69 -100.23
CA ASP A 211 -12.72 -61.08 -101.55
C ASP A 211 -11.45 -61.57 -102.28
N GLN A 212 -10.32 -61.70 -101.59
CA GLN A 212 -9.09 -62.27 -102.18
C GLN A 212 -9.23 -63.74 -102.55
N ASP A 213 -9.88 -64.54 -101.71
CA ASP A 213 -10.18 -65.95 -101.96
C ASP A 213 -11.15 -66.10 -103.13
N LEU A 214 -12.18 -65.23 -103.23
CA LEU A 214 -13.06 -65.15 -104.40
C LEU A 214 -12.29 -64.83 -105.68
N VAL A 215 -11.34 -63.90 -105.62
CA VAL A 215 -10.47 -63.55 -106.76
C VAL A 215 -9.54 -64.72 -107.13
N GLN A 216 -9.03 -65.46 -106.15
CA GLN A 216 -8.22 -66.66 -106.37
C GLN A 216 -9.04 -67.81 -106.98
N GLU A 217 -10.25 -68.05 -106.49
CA GLU A 217 -11.19 -69.00 -107.10
C GLU A 217 -11.56 -68.57 -108.51
N HIS A 218 -11.89 -67.30 -108.74
CA HIS A 218 -12.19 -66.80 -110.07
C HIS A 218 -10.98 -66.99 -111.00
N LYS A 219 -9.75 -66.77 -110.53
CA LYS A 219 -8.52 -67.09 -111.28
C LYS A 219 -8.38 -68.58 -111.59
N LYS A 220 -8.58 -69.46 -110.60
CA LYS A 220 -8.53 -70.92 -110.81
C LYS A 220 -9.60 -71.37 -111.81
N LEU A 221 -10.82 -70.87 -111.67
CA LEU A 221 -11.94 -71.14 -112.57
C LEU A 221 -11.65 -70.61 -113.98
N THR A 222 -10.97 -69.47 -114.10
CA THR A 222 -10.50 -68.94 -115.40
C THR A 222 -9.44 -69.85 -116.01
N VAL A 223 -8.49 -70.37 -115.23
CA VAL A 223 -7.47 -71.32 -115.69
C VAL A 223 -8.09 -72.66 -116.09
N GLU A 224 -9.06 -73.17 -115.32
CA GLU A 224 -9.82 -74.36 -115.69
C GLU A 224 -10.67 -74.13 -116.93
N TYR A 225 -11.33 -72.97 -117.05
CA TYR A 225 -12.03 -72.58 -118.25
C TYR A 225 -11.09 -72.48 -119.47
N GLU A 226 -9.88 -71.96 -119.29
CA GLU A 226 -8.85 -71.94 -120.35
C GLU A 226 -8.34 -73.33 -120.70
N LYS A 227 -8.16 -74.23 -119.73
CA LYS A 227 -7.84 -75.64 -119.96
C LYS A 227 -8.96 -76.35 -120.70
N LEU A 228 -10.19 -76.19 -120.27
CA LEU A 228 -11.38 -76.76 -120.90
C LEU A 228 -11.57 -76.19 -122.31
N LYS A 229 -11.28 -74.90 -122.52
CA LYS A 229 -11.23 -74.27 -123.85
C LYS A 229 -10.10 -74.85 -124.71
N LYS A 230 -8.97 -75.22 -124.14
CA LYS A 230 -7.86 -75.91 -124.83
C LYS A 230 -8.24 -77.34 -125.21
N GLU A 231 -8.82 -78.11 -124.30
CA GLU A 231 -9.33 -79.47 -124.58
C GLU A 231 -10.47 -79.44 -125.60
N TYR A 232 -11.36 -78.45 -125.52
CA TYR A 232 -12.40 -78.21 -126.52
C TYR A 232 -11.82 -77.85 -127.89
N ASN A 233 -10.75 -77.05 -127.94
CA ASN A 233 -10.04 -76.72 -129.19
C ASN A 233 -9.24 -77.92 -129.73
N GLU A 234 -8.65 -78.76 -128.89
CA GLU A 234 -8.00 -80.01 -129.28
C GLU A 234 -9.03 -81.04 -129.79
N TRP A 235 -10.24 -81.06 -129.22
CA TRP A 235 -11.37 -81.85 -129.73
C TRP A 235 -11.83 -81.35 -131.11
N ILE A 236 -11.85 -80.04 -131.34
CA ILE A 236 -12.10 -79.46 -132.67
C ILE A 236 -10.99 -79.83 -133.67
N GLN A 237 -9.72 -79.88 -133.23
CA GLN A 237 -8.59 -80.28 -134.09
C GLN A 237 -8.65 -81.76 -134.48
N LEU A 238 -9.05 -82.65 -133.55
CA LEU A 238 -9.25 -84.08 -133.81
C LEU A 238 -10.47 -84.38 -134.69
N VAL A 239 -11.47 -83.49 -134.74
CA VAL A 239 -12.64 -83.61 -135.61
C VAL A 239 -12.41 -83.02 -137.01
N MET A 240 -11.44 -82.10 -137.19
CA MET A 240 -11.13 -81.48 -138.49
C MET A 240 -9.94 -82.11 -139.26
N GLU A 241 -9.20 -83.07 -138.70
CA GLU A 241 -8.12 -83.79 -139.42
C GLU A 241 -8.61 -85.10 -140.10
N LYS A 242 -9.94 -85.27 -140.23
CA LYS A 242 -10.60 -86.34 -140.99
C LYS A 242 -11.20 -85.86 -142.32
N GLU A 243 -10.49 -84.96 -143.00
CA GLU A 243 -10.54 -84.67 -144.44
C GLU A 243 -9.06 -84.54 -144.86
N ASP A 244 -8.42 -85.50 -145.55
CA ASP A 244 -8.54 -85.71 -147.00
C ASP A 244 -7.94 -87.08 -147.44
N PRO A 245 -8.33 -87.60 -148.64
CA PRO A 245 -7.75 -88.77 -149.27
C PRO A 245 -6.54 -88.41 -150.16
N SER A 246 -5.39 -89.05 -149.92
CA SER A 246 -4.41 -89.55 -150.92
C SER A 246 -3.20 -90.14 -150.20
#